data_AF-A0A956L4U6-F1
#
_entry.id   AF-A0A956L4U6-F1
#
_cell.length_a   1.000
_cell.length_b   1.000
_cell.length_c   1.000
_cell.angle_alpha   90.00
_cell.angle_beta   90.00
_cell.angle_gamma   90.00
#
_symmetry.space_group_name_H-M   'P 1'
#
loop_
_entity.id
_entity.type
_entity.pdbx_description
1 polymer ?
#
loop_
_entity_poly.entity_id
_entity_poly.type
_entity_poly.pdbx_seq_one_letter_code
_entity_poly.pdbx_strand_id
1 'polypeptide(L)'
;MSSHSPQLGYNHNIPHRGRLYHVQTEDSGVKKAHIFTHVFYDGTIISSKKVEYKDKVAEHPEHSELEPIIISLMQESHKAMIKALRHGDFDEKIVQVIGEHPVADNRQSFEPAPEPSKRPERRAPPEPRDVEAQGPPLAAGQPGPTVDPSLSHPVYASAEARAQVRASAAGHGPQRPSRGPSRIRRRAIGGIGGAGVRVGTQPITQRRDIIVGKFASEHQAQLDEDILSLLREDS
;
A
#
# COMPACT_ATOMS: atom_id res chain seq x y z
N MET A 1 -15.88 10.11 -19.42
CA MET A 1 -16.35 9.03 -18.54
C MET A 1 -15.29 8.82 -17.48
N SER A 2 -15.47 9.42 -16.30
CA SER A 2 -14.49 9.33 -15.22
C SER A 2 -14.41 7.89 -14.73
N SER A 3 -13.24 7.27 -14.87
CA SER A 3 -12.94 5.99 -14.26
C SER A 3 -12.93 6.18 -12.75
N HIS A 4 -13.94 5.65 -12.06
CA HIS A 4 -13.92 5.51 -10.61
C HIS A 4 -12.71 4.64 -10.30
N SER A 5 -11.74 5.22 -9.59
CA SER A 5 -10.57 4.47 -9.16
C SER A 5 -11.06 3.42 -8.17
N PRO A 6 -10.56 2.17 -8.19
CA PRO A 6 -10.95 1.12 -7.25
C PRO A 6 -10.54 1.59 -5.84
N GLN A 7 -11.50 2.22 -5.17
CA GLN A 7 -11.28 3.01 -3.97
C GLN A 7 -11.64 2.12 -2.79
N LEU A 8 -10.62 1.78 -2.01
CA LEU A 8 -10.68 1.15 -0.70
C LEU A 8 -11.15 -0.31 -0.66
N GLY A 9 -10.21 -1.22 -0.41
CA GLY A 9 -10.52 -2.57 0.05
C GLY A 9 -10.45 -2.67 1.57
N TYR A 10 -11.20 -3.60 2.16
CA TYR A 10 -11.12 -3.93 3.58
C TYR A 10 -10.21 -5.12 3.79
N ASN A 11 -9.46 -5.11 4.89
CA ASN A 11 -8.46 -6.13 5.17
C ASN A 11 -8.35 -6.38 6.67
N HIS A 12 -8.57 -7.63 7.07
CA HIS A 12 -8.52 -8.06 8.47
C HIS A 12 -7.88 -9.42 8.65
N ASN A 13 -7.05 -9.54 9.69
CA ASN A 13 -6.52 -10.83 10.14
C ASN A 13 -7.42 -11.39 11.24
N ILE A 14 -7.98 -12.58 11.01
CA ILE A 14 -8.97 -13.21 11.87
C ILE A 14 -8.41 -14.52 12.42
N PRO A 15 -8.23 -14.64 13.75
CA PRO A 15 -7.87 -15.91 14.36
C PRO A 15 -9.07 -16.87 14.33
N HIS A 16 -8.83 -18.12 13.93
CA HIS A 16 -9.82 -19.19 13.90
C HIS A 16 -9.12 -20.53 14.10
N ARG A 17 -9.52 -21.27 15.14
CA ARG A 17 -9.02 -22.62 15.50
C ARG A 17 -7.50 -22.75 15.48
N GLY A 18 -6.81 -21.79 16.09
CA GLY A 18 -5.34 -21.77 16.19
C GLY A 18 -4.60 -21.42 14.89
N ARG A 19 -5.30 -20.93 13.86
CA ARG A 19 -4.71 -20.38 12.62
C ARG A 19 -5.13 -18.92 12.45
N LEU A 20 -4.29 -18.14 11.76
CA LEU A 20 -4.58 -16.76 11.40
C LEU A 20 -4.97 -16.69 9.92
N TYR A 21 -6.21 -16.29 9.65
CA TYR A 21 -6.72 -16.12 8.29
C TYR A 21 -6.74 -14.66 7.90
N HIS A 22 -6.66 -14.39 6.61
CA HIS A 22 -6.69 -13.05 6.05
C HIS A 22 -7.98 -12.87 5.27
N VAL A 23 -8.83 -11.95 5.68
CA VAL A 23 -10.07 -11.61 4.99
C VAL A 23 -9.83 -10.32 4.22
N GLN A 24 -10.03 -10.34 2.92
CA GLN A 24 -9.84 -9.18 2.04
C GLN A 24 -11.08 -8.95 1.19
N THR A 25 -11.57 -7.72 1.15
CA THR A 25 -12.71 -7.31 0.32
C THR A 25 -12.28 -6.21 -0.65
N GLU A 26 -12.62 -6.37 -1.92
CA GLU A 26 -12.27 -5.42 -2.97
C GLU A 26 -13.46 -5.15 -3.91
N ASP A 27 -13.60 -3.90 -4.35
CA ASP A 27 -14.52 -3.51 -5.41
C ASP A 27 -13.80 -3.50 -6.78
N SER A 28 -14.45 -4.08 -7.78
CA SER A 28 -13.95 -4.10 -9.17
C SER A 28 -14.34 -2.87 -9.99
N GLY A 29 -14.99 -1.90 -9.37
CA GLY A 29 -15.42 -0.65 -9.96
C GLY A 29 -16.70 -0.77 -10.79
N VAL A 30 -17.32 0.38 -11.04
CA VAL A 30 -18.64 0.52 -11.68
C VAL A 30 -18.76 -0.18 -13.04
N LYS A 31 -17.65 -0.33 -13.79
CA LYS A 31 -17.65 -1.03 -15.08
C LYS A 31 -17.99 -2.52 -14.96
N LYS A 32 -17.49 -3.16 -13.90
CA LYS A 32 -17.67 -4.59 -13.64
C LYS A 32 -18.79 -4.85 -12.63
N ALA A 33 -19.06 -3.87 -11.77
CA ALA A 33 -20.15 -3.82 -10.80
C ALA A 33 -20.22 -5.07 -9.91
N HIS A 34 -19.09 -5.49 -9.36
CA HIS A 34 -19.04 -6.57 -8.37
C HIS A 34 -17.97 -6.34 -7.30
N ILE A 35 -18.26 -6.84 -6.11
CA ILE A 35 -17.39 -6.88 -4.95
C ILE A 35 -16.96 -8.33 -4.74
N PHE A 36 -15.67 -8.53 -4.50
CA PHE A 36 -15.13 -9.82 -4.06
C PHE A 36 -14.73 -9.75 -2.61
N THR A 37 -15.00 -10.81 -1.87
CA THR A 37 -14.46 -11.03 -0.53
C THR A 37 -13.82 -12.40 -0.48
N HIS A 38 -12.55 -12.46 -0.10
CA HIS A 38 -11.76 -13.67 -0.05
C HIS A 38 -11.28 -13.94 1.37
N VAL A 39 -11.25 -15.22 1.74
CA VAL A 39 -10.55 -15.72 2.93
C VAL A 39 -9.30 -16.43 2.45
N PHE A 40 -8.15 -15.99 2.90
CA PHE A 40 -6.86 -16.59 2.61
C PHE A 40 -6.24 -17.22 3.85
N TYR A 41 -5.42 -18.23 3.61
CA TYR A 41 -4.46 -18.77 4.56
C TYR A 41 -3.16 -19.06 3.81
N ASP A 42 -2.06 -18.44 4.24
CA ASP A 42 -0.73 -18.62 3.64
C ASP A 42 -0.72 -18.54 2.09
N GLY A 43 -1.39 -17.52 1.54
CA GLY A 43 -1.51 -17.30 0.09
C GLY A 43 -2.52 -18.20 -0.63
N THR A 44 -3.14 -19.16 0.05
CA THR A 44 -4.17 -20.04 -0.52
C THR A 44 -5.57 -19.49 -0.26
N ILE A 45 -6.41 -19.43 -1.29
CA ILE A 45 -7.81 -19.03 -1.17
C ILE A 45 -8.63 -20.20 -0.61
N ILE A 46 -9.27 -19.97 0.53
CA ILE A 46 -10.15 -20.95 1.20
C ILE A 46 -11.59 -20.77 0.76
N SER A 47 -12.03 -19.52 0.69
CA SER A 47 -13.39 -19.17 0.30
C SER A 47 -13.42 -17.85 -0.43
N SER A 48 -14.36 -17.72 -1.35
CA SER A 48 -14.59 -16.52 -2.14
C SER A 48 -16.08 -16.24 -2.19
N LYS A 49 -16.47 -14.99 -1.92
CA LYS A 49 -17.84 -14.50 -2.09
C LYS A 49 -17.82 -13.38 -3.11
N LYS A 50 -18.72 -13.47 -4.08
CA LYS A 50 -18.97 -12.45 -5.09
C LYS A 50 -20.33 -11.83 -4.85
N VAL A 51 -20.39 -10.50 -4.83
CA VAL A 51 -21.64 -9.75 -4.74
C VAL A 51 -21.71 -8.82 -5.95
N GLU A 52 -22.72 -8.99 -6.80
CA GLU A 52 -22.95 -8.09 -7.93
C GLU A 52 -23.87 -6.94 -7.49
N TYR A 53 -23.62 -5.74 -8.01
CA TYR A 53 -24.40 -4.54 -7.70
C TYR A 53 -24.84 -3.78 -8.97
N LYS A 54 -24.94 -4.49 -10.10
CA LYS A 54 -25.38 -3.91 -11.39
C LYS A 54 -26.72 -3.20 -11.29
N ASP A 55 -27.65 -3.75 -10.50
CA ASP A 55 -28.98 -3.16 -10.30
C ASP A 55 -28.86 -1.79 -9.61
N LYS A 56 -27.94 -1.64 -8.66
CA LYS A 56 -27.67 -0.36 -7.98
C LYS A 56 -27.05 0.68 -8.92
N VAL A 57 -26.23 0.24 -9.88
CA VAL A 57 -25.69 1.12 -10.93
C VAL A 57 -26.80 1.59 -11.87
N ALA A 58 -27.80 0.75 -12.15
CA ALA A 58 -28.93 1.13 -13.00
C ALA A 58 -29.91 2.07 -12.29
N GLU A 59 -30.14 1.86 -10.99
CA GLU A 59 -31.00 2.71 -10.14
C GLU A 59 -30.40 4.10 -9.87
N HIS A 60 -29.07 4.20 -9.77
CA HIS A 60 -28.36 5.45 -9.46
C HIS A 60 -27.37 5.80 -10.58
N PRO A 61 -27.80 6.57 -11.62
CA PRO A 61 -26.93 7.00 -12.71
C PRO A 61 -25.83 7.95 -12.25
N GLU A 62 -26.10 8.71 -11.18
CA GLU A 62 -25.16 9.65 -10.59
C GLU A 62 -24.24 8.93 -9.59
N HIS A 63 -22.94 8.98 -9.88
CA HIS A 63 -21.94 8.25 -9.11
C HIS A 63 -21.83 8.68 -7.64
N SER A 64 -22.20 9.92 -7.30
CA SER A 64 -22.14 10.43 -5.93
C SER A 64 -23.09 9.71 -4.98
N GLU A 65 -24.20 9.17 -5.48
CA GLU A 65 -25.14 8.38 -4.67
C GLU A 65 -24.73 6.91 -4.57
N LEU A 66 -23.97 6.43 -5.56
CA LEU A 66 -23.53 5.05 -5.66
C LEU A 66 -22.41 4.71 -4.66
N GLU A 67 -21.47 5.63 -4.44
CA GLU A 67 -20.32 5.45 -3.54
C GLU A 67 -20.71 4.97 -2.12
N PRO A 68 -21.60 5.63 -1.37
CA PRO A 68 -21.99 5.18 -0.03
C PRO A 68 -22.69 3.83 -0.03
N ILE A 69 -23.40 3.48 -1.11
CA ILE A 69 -24.06 2.18 -1.27
C ILE A 69 -23.02 1.07 -1.46
N ILE A 70 -22.03 1.29 -2.34
CA ILE A 70 -20.93 0.33 -2.56
C ILE A 70 -20.17 0.11 -1.26
N ILE A 71 -19.84 1.18 -0.54
CA ILE A 71 -19.12 1.09 0.74
C ILE A 71 -19.92 0.24 1.73
N SER A 72 -21.21 0.51 1.90
CA SER A 72 -22.08 -0.29 2.78
C SER A 72 -22.11 -1.77 2.38
N LEU A 73 -22.19 -2.06 1.08
CA LEU A 73 -22.21 -3.42 0.55
C LEU A 73 -20.88 -4.16 0.76
N MET A 74 -19.75 -3.45 0.62
CA MET A 74 -18.43 -3.99 0.92
C MET A 74 -18.30 -4.32 2.41
N GLN A 75 -18.74 -3.42 3.28
CA GLN A 75 -18.75 -3.61 4.73
C GLN A 75 -19.59 -4.83 5.14
N GLU A 76 -20.79 -4.95 4.59
CA GLU A 76 -21.69 -6.08 4.85
C GLU A 76 -21.08 -7.40 4.38
N SER A 77 -20.57 -7.44 3.14
CA SER A 77 -19.92 -8.63 2.59
C SER A 77 -18.72 -9.07 3.43
N HIS A 78 -17.90 -8.10 3.87
CA HIS A 78 -16.73 -8.35 4.71
C HIS A 78 -17.10 -8.92 6.08
N LYS A 79 -18.02 -8.26 6.80
CA LYS A 79 -18.52 -8.73 8.11
C LYS A 79 -19.16 -10.11 8.02
N ALA A 80 -19.98 -10.35 6.98
CA ALA A 80 -20.61 -11.64 6.77
C ALA A 80 -19.57 -12.76 6.56
N MET A 81 -18.47 -12.48 5.86
CA MET A 81 -17.39 -13.43 5.67
C MET A 81 -16.66 -13.75 6.97
N ILE A 82 -16.38 -12.74 7.80
CA ILE A 82 -15.75 -12.93 9.11
C ILE A 82 -16.63 -13.78 10.02
N LYS A 83 -17.94 -13.50 10.07
CA LYS A 83 -18.91 -14.28 10.84
C LYS A 83 -18.96 -15.74 10.38
N ALA A 84 -19.06 -15.98 9.08
CA ALA A 84 -19.06 -17.33 8.52
C ALA A 84 -17.76 -18.10 8.85
N LEU A 85 -16.61 -17.41 8.80
CA LEU A 85 -15.35 -18.00 9.24
C LEU A 85 -15.41 -18.38 10.73
N ARG A 86 -15.82 -17.47 11.60
CA ARG A 86 -15.90 -17.70 13.06
C ARG A 86 -16.92 -18.77 13.46
N HIS A 87 -18.02 -18.90 12.72
CA HIS A 87 -19.01 -19.96 12.94
C HIS A 87 -18.54 -21.33 12.47
N GLY A 88 -17.45 -21.41 11.70
CA GLY A 88 -16.91 -22.67 11.19
C GLY A 88 -17.53 -23.14 9.88
N ASP A 89 -18.24 -22.26 9.15
CA ASP A 89 -18.89 -22.62 7.87
C ASP A 89 -17.89 -23.07 6.79
N PHE A 90 -16.61 -22.69 6.95
CA PHE A 90 -15.53 -23.07 6.05
C PHE A 90 -14.67 -24.21 6.58
N ASP A 91 -14.98 -24.79 7.74
CA ASP A 91 -14.12 -25.79 8.39
C ASP A 91 -13.89 -27.03 7.52
N GLU A 92 -14.95 -27.54 6.89
CA GLU A 92 -14.85 -28.69 5.99
C GLU A 92 -13.90 -28.40 4.81
N LYS A 93 -14.01 -27.20 4.23
CA LYS A 93 -13.14 -26.75 3.13
C LYS A 93 -11.71 -26.54 3.61
N ILE A 94 -11.52 -25.97 4.80
CA ILE A 94 -10.22 -25.77 5.42
C ILE A 94 -9.52 -27.12 5.61
N VAL A 95 -10.24 -28.12 6.13
CA VAL A 95 -9.68 -29.47 6.33
C VAL A 95 -9.29 -30.12 5.00
N GLN A 96 -10.08 -29.92 3.94
CA GLN A 96 -9.76 -30.45 2.62
C GLN A 96 -8.54 -29.77 1.97
N VAL A 97 -8.37 -28.46 2.16
CA VAL A 97 -7.34 -27.68 1.46
C VAL A 97 -6.02 -27.64 2.25
N ILE A 98 -6.08 -27.49 3.57
CA ILE A 98 -4.92 -27.26 4.44
C ILE A 98 -4.69 -28.45 5.41
N GLY A 99 -5.74 -29.19 5.74
CA GLY A 99 -5.71 -30.26 6.75
C GLY A 99 -6.33 -29.87 8.08
N GLU A 100 -6.34 -30.83 9.01
CA GLU A 100 -7.00 -30.71 10.32
C GLU A 100 -6.63 -29.44 11.08
N HIS A 101 -7.58 -28.93 11.85
CA HIS A 101 -7.38 -27.74 12.67
C HIS A 101 -6.49 -28.05 13.87
N PRO A 102 -5.52 -27.19 14.21
CA PRO A 102 -4.66 -27.41 15.37
C PRO A 102 -5.41 -27.32 16.70
N VAL A 103 -6.56 -26.63 16.73
CA VAL A 103 -7.41 -26.50 17.92
C VAL A 103 -8.85 -26.86 17.55
N ALA A 104 -9.53 -27.60 18.43
CA ALA A 104 -10.91 -28.07 18.18
C ALA A 104 -11.96 -26.95 18.29
N ASP A 105 -11.73 -25.97 19.17
CA ASP A 105 -12.68 -24.89 19.44
C ASP A 105 -12.05 -23.50 19.24
N ASN A 106 -12.86 -22.54 18.81
CA ASN A 106 -12.45 -21.17 18.53
C ASN A 106 -12.11 -20.36 19.78
N ARG A 107 -12.68 -20.74 20.93
CA ARG A 107 -12.46 -20.06 22.22
C ARG A 107 -11.02 -20.16 22.72
N GLN A 108 -10.31 -21.23 22.37
CA GLN A 108 -8.91 -21.44 22.78
C GLN A 108 -7.90 -20.77 21.85
N SER A 109 -8.34 -20.07 20.79
CA SER A 109 -7.45 -19.43 19.82
C SER A 109 -6.69 -18.22 20.38
N PHE A 110 -7.02 -17.78 21.60
CA PHE A 110 -6.32 -16.74 22.34
C PHE A 110 -5.51 -17.35 23.48
N GLU A 111 -4.29 -17.82 23.18
CA GLU A 111 -3.23 -17.42 24.09
C GLU A 111 -2.87 -15.98 23.71
N PRO A 112 -3.09 -14.99 24.60
CA PRO A 112 -2.56 -13.67 24.36
C PRO A 112 -1.06 -13.82 24.15
N ALA A 113 -0.54 -13.28 23.05
CA ALA A 113 0.90 -13.11 22.91
C ALA A 113 1.43 -12.55 24.24
N PRO A 114 2.51 -13.10 24.81
CA PRO A 114 3.05 -12.61 26.08
C PRO A 114 3.16 -11.09 25.99
N GLU A 115 2.71 -10.41 27.04
CA GLU A 115 2.63 -8.95 27.16
C GLU A 115 3.79 -8.28 26.42
N PRO A 116 3.58 -7.12 25.74
CA PRO A 116 4.63 -6.46 25.01
C PRO A 116 5.82 -6.25 25.95
N SER A 117 6.82 -7.11 25.80
CA SER A 117 8.11 -6.98 26.44
C SER A 117 8.53 -5.56 26.16
N LYS A 118 8.63 -4.76 27.23
CA LYS A 118 8.84 -3.31 27.19
C LYS A 118 9.61 -2.96 25.93
N ARG A 119 8.92 -2.37 24.94
CA ARG A 119 9.58 -1.78 23.77
C ARG A 119 10.73 -0.99 24.36
N PRO A 120 12.01 -1.29 24.06
CA PRO A 120 13.10 -0.52 24.61
C PRO A 120 12.78 0.93 24.29
N GLU A 121 12.71 1.75 25.34
CA GLU A 121 12.42 3.17 25.20
C GLU A 121 13.28 3.68 24.06
N ARG A 122 12.62 4.28 23.06
CA ARG A 122 13.31 4.97 21.99
C ARG A 122 14.29 5.90 22.69
N ARG A 123 15.60 5.64 22.52
CA ARG A 123 16.67 6.47 23.05
C ARG A 123 16.28 7.93 22.79
N ALA A 124 16.30 8.74 23.85
CA ALA A 124 16.02 10.17 23.72
C ALA A 124 16.84 10.72 22.55
N PRO A 125 16.25 11.59 21.69
CA PRO A 125 17.00 12.25 20.64
C PRO A 125 18.27 12.85 21.28
N PRO A 126 19.47 12.57 20.74
CA PRO A 126 20.66 13.21 21.27
C PRO A 126 20.45 14.72 21.20
N GLU A 127 20.82 15.43 22.27
CA GLU A 127 20.83 16.89 22.28
C GLU A 127 21.58 17.39 21.04
N PRO A 128 21.11 18.47 20.40
CA PRO A 128 21.80 19.04 19.25
C PRO A 128 23.19 19.45 19.71
N ARG A 129 24.18 18.62 19.40
CA ARG A 129 25.57 19.02 19.51
C ARG A 129 25.79 20.05 18.43
N ASP A 130 26.33 21.20 18.83
CA ASP A 130 26.92 22.15 17.91
C ASP A 130 27.94 21.39 17.07
N VAL A 131 27.58 21.12 15.81
CA VAL A 131 28.49 20.58 14.82
C VAL A 131 29.48 21.68 14.52
N GLU A 132 30.60 21.65 15.21
CA GLU A 132 31.78 22.43 14.85
C GLU A 132 32.13 22.05 13.42
N ALA A 133 32.09 23.04 12.51
CA ALA A 133 32.29 22.82 11.09
C ALA A 133 33.70 22.29 10.84
N GLN A 134 33.84 20.97 10.71
CA GLN A 134 35.09 20.36 10.31
C GLN A 134 35.26 20.53 8.81
N GLY A 135 35.86 21.66 8.44
CA GLY A 135 36.33 21.93 7.10
C GLY A 135 36.70 23.39 6.92
N PRO A 136 37.80 23.72 6.23
CA PRO A 136 38.06 25.10 5.84
C PRO A 136 36.87 25.61 5.00
N PRO A 137 36.46 26.88 5.20
CA PRO A 137 35.31 27.44 4.48
C PRO A 137 35.54 27.33 2.97
N LEU A 138 34.58 26.74 2.27
CA LEU A 138 34.59 26.68 0.81
C LEU A 138 34.49 28.10 0.27
N ALA A 139 35.60 28.61 -0.24
CA ALA A 139 35.64 29.88 -0.96
C ALA A 139 34.76 29.79 -2.22
N ALA A 140 33.93 30.82 -2.44
CA ALA A 140 33.11 30.91 -3.63
C ALA A 140 34.00 30.99 -4.88
N GLY A 141 33.93 29.99 -5.77
CA GLY A 141 34.50 30.07 -7.12
C GLY A 141 35.44 28.94 -7.55
N GLN A 142 35.70 27.92 -6.73
CA GLN A 142 36.46 26.74 -7.17
C GLN A 142 35.64 25.47 -6.88
N PRO A 143 35.33 24.62 -7.89
CA PRO A 143 34.74 23.32 -7.61
C PRO A 143 35.74 22.53 -6.76
N GLY A 144 35.30 22.07 -5.58
CA GLY A 144 36.10 21.17 -4.75
C GLY A 144 36.52 19.92 -5.56
N PRO A 145 37.58 19.20 -5.13
CA PRO A 145 38.02 18.02 -5.86
C PRO A 145 36.87 17.04 -5.97
N THR A 146 36.31 16.93 -7.19
CA THR A 146 35.32 15.93 -7.51
C THR A 146 36.09 14.62 -7.53
N VAL A 147 36.10 13.91 -6.39
CA VAL A 147 36.60 12.54 -6.37
C VAL A 147 35.66 11.75 -7.26
N ASP A 148 36.13 11.41 -8.45
CA ASP A 148 35.37 10.62 -9.40
C ASP A 148 34.96 9.29 -8.73
N PRO A 149 33.66 8.99 -8.60
CA PRO A 149 33.19 7.76 -7.93
C PRO A 149 33.67 6.48 -8.65
N SER A 150 34.22 6.60 -9.87
CA SER A 150 34.90 5.49 -10.55
C SER A 150 36.26 5.11 -9.93
N LEU A 151 36.83 5.96 -9.06
CA LEU A 151 38.11 5.72 -8.39
C LEU A 151 37.98 5.17 -6.96
N SER A 152 36.83 5.30 -6.30
CA SER A 152 36.66 4.93 -4.89
C SER A 152 35.77 3.71 -4.63
N HIS A 153 34.99 3.26 -5.61
CA HIS A 153 34.12 2.08 -5.45
C HIS A 153 34.78 0.79 -5.99
N PRO A 154 34.82 -0.31 -5.20
CA PRO A 154 35.49 -1.56 -5.59
C PRO A 154 34.88 -2.20 -6.85
N VAL A 155 33.62 -1.91 -7.15
CA VAL A 155 32.91 -2.38 -8.35
C VAL A 155 33.43 -1.70 -9.63
N TYR A 156 33.93 -0.46 -9.54
CA TYR A 156 34.44 0.31 -10.69
C TYR A 156 35.98 0.34 -10.79
N ALA A 157 36.67 -0.07 -9.72
CA ALA A 157 38.13 -0.17 -9.69
C ALA A 157 38.68 -1.44 -10.38
N SER A 158 37.83 -2.43 -10.68
CA SER A 158 38.28 -3.69 -11.29
C SER A 158 38.76 -3.49 -12.74
N ALA A 159 39.79 -4.24 -13.12
CA ALA A 159 40.34 -4.21 -14.48
C ALA A 159 39.30 -4.63 -15.53
N GLU A 160 38.40 -5.55 -15.18
CA GLU A 160 37.30 -6.01 -16.03
C GLU A 160 36.26 -4.92 -16.29
N ALA A 161 35.85 -4.16 -15.25
CA ALA A 161 34.92 -3.04 -15.42
C ALA A 161 35.51 -1.96 -16.33
N ARG A 162 36.81 -1.65 -16.17
CA ARG A 162 37.54 -0.72 -17.04
C ARG A 162 37.61 -1.22 -18.49
N ALA A 163 37.82 -2.51 -18.71
CA ALA A 163 37.84 -3.12 -20.04
C ALA A 163 36.47 -3.05 -20.73
N GLN A 164 35.38 -3.31 -19.99
CA GLN A 164 34.01 -3.23 -20.51
C GLN A 164 33.60 -1.79 -20.89
N VAL A 165 34.00 -0.80 -20.09
CA VAL A 165 33.77 0.62 -20.41
C VAL A 165 34.56 1.02 -21.67
N ARG A 166 35.83 0.59 -21.79
CA ARG A 166 36.66 0.87 -22.97
C ARG A 166 36.11 0.21 -24.24
N ALA A 167 35.63 -1.04 -24.14
CA ALA A 167 34.99 -1.75 -25.23
C ALA A 167 33.66 -1.09 -25.65
N SER A 168 32.88 -0.59 -24.69
CA SER A 168 31.65 0.17 -24.95
C SER A 168 31.93 1.52 -25.62
N ALA A 169 32.97 2.22 -25.19
CA ALA A 169 33.42 3.48 -25.80
C ALA A 169 33.99 3.28 -27.22
N ALA A 170 34.60 2.12 -27.49
CA ALA A 170 35.06 1.72 -28.82
C ALA A 170 33.94 1.17 -29.72
N GLY A 171 32.68 1.13 -29.26
CA GLY A 171 31.55 0.64 -30.07
C GLY A 171 31.46 -0.88 -30.21
N HIS A 172 32.23 -1.66 -29.43
CA HIS A 172 32.28 -3.12 -29.47
C HIS A 172 31.49 -3.78 -28.32
N GLY A 173 30.60 -3.03 -27.67
CA GLY A 173 29.71 -3.55 -26.63
C GLY A 173 28.52 -4.34 -27.20
N PRO A 174 27.92 -5.27 -26.44
CA PRO A 174 26.73 -6.01 -26.88
C PRO A 174 25.59 -5.05 -27.25
N GLN A 175 24.91 -5.32 -28.36
CA GLN A 175 23.78 -4.53 -28.85
C GLN A 175 22.67 -4.45 -27.80
N ARG A 176 22.47 -3.26 -27.21
CA ARG A 176 21.29 -2.98 -26.39
C ARG A 176 20.04 -2.95 -27.28
N PRO A 177 18.96 -3.67 -26.93
CA PRO A 177 17.69 -3.51 -27.62
C PRO A 177 17.09 -2.12 -27.36
N SER A 178 16.84 -1.41 -28.46
CA SER A 178 16.00 -0.21 -28.63
C SER A 178 16.41 1.10 -27.93
N ARG A 179 16.50 2.16 -28.74
CA ARG A 179 16.54 3.57 -28.32
C ARG A 179 15.16 3.95 -27.75
N GLY A 180 15.12 4.32 -26.47
CA GLY A 180 13.98 5.05 -25.90
C GLY A 180 13.73 6.37 -26.63
N PRO A 181 12.53 6.97 -26.50
CA PRO A 181 12.07 8.07 -27.34
C PRO A 181 13.02 9.27 -27.32
N SER A 182 13.34 9.75 -28.52
CA SER A 182 14.26 10.85 -28.78
C SER A 182 13.83 12.12 -28.02
N ARG A 183 14.73 12.68 -27.21
CA ARG A 183 14.51 13.96 -26.52
C ARG A 183 14.24 15.05 -27.57
N ILE A 184 13.02 15.56 -27.57
CA ILE A 184 12.62 16.75 -28.30
C ILE A 184 13.51 17.91 -27.84
N ARG A 185 14.14 18.60 -28.80
CA ARG A 185 14.98 19.78 -28.56
C ARG A 185 14.14 20.86 -27.87
N ARG A 186 14.50 21.25 -26.66
CA ARG A 186 13.93 22.46 -26.02
C ARG A 186 14.44 23.68 -26.78
N ARG A 187 13.52 24.36 -27.47
CA ARG A 187 13.70 25.74 -27.95
C ARG A 187 13.63 26.65 -26.73
N ALA A 188 14.62 27.52 -26.56
CA ALA A 188 14.61 28.58 -25.57
C ALA A 188 13.52 29.61 -25.94
N ILE A 189 12.48 29.71 -25.12
CA ILE A 189 11.52 30.83 -25.14
C ILE A 189 11.18 31.16 -23.68
N GLY A 190 11.61 32.36 -23.27
CA GLY A 190 10.83 33.30 -22.47
C GLY A 190 10.49 32.94 -21.02
N GLY A 191 11.21 33.59 -20.09
CA GLY A 191 10.62 34.29 -18.95
C GLY A 191 9.64 33.53 -18.07
N ILE A 192 10.15 32.91 -17.01
CA ILE A 192 9.39 32.62 -15.78
C ILE A 192 9.04 33.95 -15.09
N GLY A 193 7.96 34.59 -15.55
CA GLY A 193 7.23 35.59 -14.78
C GLY A 193 6.32 34.87 -13.80
N GLY A 194 6.79 34.69 -12.56
CA GLY A 194 5.97 34.15 -11.48
C GLY A 194 4.88 35.14 -11.10
N ALA A 195 3.65 34.89 -11.55
CA ALA A 195 2.46 35.48 -10.92
C ALA A 195 2.25 34.75 -9.59
N GLY A 196 2.44 35.49 -8.49
CA GLY A 196 2.44 34.97 -7.13
C GLY A 196 1.17 34.20 -6.76
N VAL A 197 1.37 33.01 -6.20
CA VAL A 197 0.38 32.35 -5.35
C VAL A 197 0.12 33.28 -4.16
N ARG A 198 -1.11 33.80 -4.05
CA ARG A 198 -1.55 34.51 -2.86
C ARG A 198 -1.57 33.50 -1.71
N VAL A 199 -0.90 33.84 -0.61
CA VAL A 199 -0.93 33.09 0.65
C VAL A 199 -2.39 33.03 1.12
N GLY A 200 -2.99 31.84 1.11
CA GLY A 200 -4.35 31.60 1.62
C GLY A 200 -5.28 30.77 0.73
N THR A 201 -4.94 30.48 -0.52
CA THR A 201 -5.78 29.61 -1.38
C THR A 201 -5.25 28.17 -1.37
N GLN A 202 -5.90 27.31 -0.60
CA GLN A 202 -5.67 25.86 -0.64
C GLN A 202 -6.03 25.34 -2.04
N PRO A 203 -5.13 24.60 -2.73
CA PRO A 203 -5.44 24.03 -4.03
C PRO A 203 -6.60 23.05 -3.91
N ILE A 204 -7.55 23.12 -4.85
CA ILE A 204 -8.80 22.34 -4.87
C ILE A 204 -8.55 20.82 -4.80
N THR A 205 -7.38 20.36 -5.24
CA THR A 205 -6.94 18.97 -5.12
C THR A 205 -6.72 18.53 -3.66
N GLN A 206 -6.20 19.40 -2.79
CA GLN A 206 -5.90 19.07 -1.40
C GLN A 206 -7.17 18.88 -0.54
N ARG A 207 -8.29 19.50 -0.93
CA ARG A 207 -9.58 19.32 -0.23
C ARG A 207 -10.19 17.94 -0.49
N ARG A 208 -10.00 17.37 -1.68
CA ARG A 208 -10.59 16.06 -2.03
C ARG A 208 -9.86 14.91 -1.33
N ASP A 209 -8.53 14.98 -1.24
CA ASP A 209 -7.73 13.92 -0.62
C ASP A 209 -7.92 13.82 0.90
N ILE A 210 -8.17 14.96 1.58
CA ILE A 210 -8.47 14.97 3.01
C ILE A 210 -9.86 14.39 3.29
N ILE A 211 -10.86 14.71 2.46
CA ILE A 211 -12.24 14.23 2.66
C ILE A 211 -12.33 12.74 2.35
N VAL A 212 -11.76 12.29 1.23
CA VAL A 212 -11.74 10.88 0.84
C VAL A 212 -10.90 10.06 1.83
N GLY A 213 -9.72 10.55 2.22
CA GLY A 213 -8.86 9.86 3.20
C GLY A 213 -9.46 9.79 4.60
N LYS A 214 -10.17 10.84 5.04
CA LYS A 214 -10.86 10.86 6.32
C LYS A 214 -12.10 9.96 6.33
N PHE A 215 -12.90 9.98 5.26
CA PHE A 215 -14.07 9.12 5.12
C PHE A 215 -13.66 7.65 5.05
N ALA A 216 -12.65 7.33 4.24
CA ALA A 216 -12.02 6.01 4.19
C ALA A 216 -11.54 5.53 5.57
N SER A 217 -10.86 6.40 6.32
CA SER A 217 -10.33 6.08 7.64
C SER A 217 -11.41 5.92 8.72
N GLU A 218 -12.50 6.69 8.66
CA GLU A 218 -13.63 6.58 9.59
C GLU A 218 -14.41 5.28 9.35
N HIS A 219 -14.69 4.96 8.08
CA HIS A 219 -15.35 3.72 7.71
C HIS A 219 -14.52 2.48 8.07
N GLN A 220 -13.19 2.57 7.93
CA GLN A 220 -12.28 1.52 8.39
C GLN A 220 -12.32 1.37 9.91
N ALA A 221 -12.22 2.48 10.66
CA ALA A 221 -12.23 2.45 12.13
C ALA A 221 -13.53 1.86 12.69
N GLN A 222 -14.68 2.21 12.11
CA GLN A 222 -15.97 1.64 12.52
C GLN A 222 -16.03 0.12 12.26
N LEU A 223 -15.50 -0.33 11.12
CA LEU A 223 -15.40 -1.77 10.84
C LEU A 223 -14.46 -2.48 11.80
N ASP A 224 -13.32 -1.86 12.11
CA ASP A 224 -12.35 -2.43 13.04
C ASP A 224 -12.99 -2.63 14.42
N GLU A 225 -13.73 -1.65 14.93
CA GLU A 225 -14.46 -1.76 16.20
C GLU A 225 -15.53 -2.87 16.15
N ASP A 226 -16.32 -2.93 15.06
CA ASP A 226 -17.35 -3.96 14.90
C ASP A 226 -16.74 -5.37 14.76
N ILE A 227 -15.56 -5.49 14.15
CA ILE A 227 -14.85 -6.76 14.03
C ILE A 227 -14.25 -7.15 15.37
N LEU A 228 -13.66 -6.20 16.08
CA LEU A 228 -13.15 -6.42 17.44
C LEU A 228 -14.28 -6.81 18.41
N SER A 229 -15.49 -6.29 18.24
CA SER A 229 -16.64 -6.71 19.05
C SER A 229 -17.05 -8.15 18.72
N LEU A 230 -17.13 -8.51 17.43
CA LEU A 230 -17.40 -9.89 17.01
C LEU A 230 -16.35 -10.87 17.54
N LEU A 231 -15.08 -10.48 17.55
CA LEU A 231 -14.01 -11.31 18.11
C LEU A 231 -14.13 -11.50 19.63
N ARG A 232 -14.70 -10.52 20.35
CA ARG A 232 -14.92 -10.60 21.81
C ARG A 232 -16.14 -11.44 22.18
N GLU A 233 -17.21 -11.40 21.39
CA GLU A 233 -18.47 -12.13 21.69
C GLU A 233 -18.31 -13.65 21.58
N ASP A 234 -17.41 -14.13 20.73
CA ASP A 234 -17.13 -15.56 20.51
C ASP A 234 -16.02 -16.13 21.43
N SER A 235 -15.52 -15.33 22.39
CA SER A 235 -14.47 -15.73 23.34
C SER A 235 -15.02 -16.57 24.50
#